data_AF-A0A1S3EL25-F1
#
_entry.id   AF-A0A1S3EL25-F1
#
_cell.length_a   1.000
_cell.length_b   1.000
_cell.length_c   1.000
_cell.angle_alpha   90.00
_cell.angle_beta   90.00
_cell.angle_gamma   90.00
#
_symmetry.space_group_name_H-M   'P 1'
#
loop_
_entity.id
_entity.type
_entity.pdbx_description
1 polymer ?
#
loop_
_entity_poly.entity_id
_entity_poly.type
_entity_poly.pdbx_seq_one_letter_code
_entity_poly.pdbx_strand_id
1 'polypeptide(L)'
;MAFPAGFGWGAATAAYQVEGGWAADGRGPCVWDTFTHQGGERVFQNQTGDVACGSYTLWEEDLKCIKQLGLTHYRFSLSWSRLLPDGTTGFINQKGIDYYNKIIDDLLTNGVTPVVAIYHFDLPQALEDQGGWLSETIIEAFNKYAQFCFHTFGDRVKKWITINEPNTLAVLAYDMGIFAPGVPHIGSGGYQAAHNLIKAHARSWHSYDSLFRKEQKGMVSLSLFCCWLEPADPNSVPDQEAVKRAISFQLDFFAKPIFIDGDYPKLVKSQIASMSKKQGYPSSRLPEFTEEEKKMIKGTADFFAVQYYTSRLVKHQENKKGELGFLQDVEIKFFSNPSWQGVGWIYVVPWGIRKLLKYIKKMGFLSVTPHLLMTLSAGSISDRHFRNCSKPSMLIESIFKHILCGLFWITLSGTMGTADDLASSTLILKTLLDLESPTEQPESMRRSSETMAWKNLSREDAWKMSPGKGASVSGKEIYFGDDLLQLQVASLLTDL
;
A
#
# COMPACT_ATOMS: atom_id res chain seq x y z
N MET A 1 -24.59 -0.70 -11.93
CA MET A 1 -24.29 -0.60 -10.48
C MET A 1 -23.94 0.85 -10.17
N ALA A 2 -24.30 1.36 -9.00
CA ALA A 2 -23.94 2.70 -8.54
C ALA A 2 -23.22 2.59 -7.19
N PHE A 3 -22.29 3.51 -6.91
CA PHE A 3 -21.73 3.68 -5.58
C PHE A 3 -22.68 4.52 -4.70
N PRO A 4 -22.58 4.42 -3.36
CA PRO A 4 -23.30 5.32 -2.46
C PRO A 4 -23.00 6.79 -2.75
N ALA A 5 -23.99 7.66 -2.54
CA ALA A 5 -23.78 9.10 -2.54
C ALA A 5 -22.73 9.47 -1.47
N GLY A 6 -21.78 10.35 -1.81
CA GLY A 6 -20.67 10.71 -0.92
C GLY A 6 -19.52 9.70 -0.85
N PHE A 7 -19.49 8.66 -1.70
CA PHE A 7 -18.32 7.76 -1.79
C PHE A 7 -17.05 8.53 -2.18
N GLY A 8 -15.96 8.26 -1.47
CA GLY A 8 -14.67 8.94 -1.67
C GLY A 8 -13.91 8.38 -2.87
N TRP A 9 -13.63 9.24 -3.85
CA TRP A 9 -12.79 8.94 -5.01
C TRP A 9 -11.51 9.75 -4.94
N GLY A 10 -10.36 9.11 -5.13
CA GLY A 10 -9.07 9.76 -5.03
C GLY A 10 -7.92 8.97 -5.66
N ALA A 11 -6.79 9.65 -5.79
CA ALA A 11 -5.49 9.10 -6.15
C ALA A 11 -4.52 9.28 -4.97
N ALA A 12 -3.37 8.61 -5.04
CA ALA A 12 -2.34 8.64 -4.00
C ALA A 12 -0.94 8.87 -4.59
N THR A 13 -0.07 9.52 -3.82
CA THR A 13 1.36 9.70 -4.07
C THR A 13 2.16 9.62 -2.75
N ALA A 14 3.49 9.56 -2.84
CA ALA A 14 4.40 9.78 -1.72
C ALA A 14 5.54 10.72 -2.09
N ALA A 15 6.03 11.45 -1.10
CA ALA A 15 6.99 12.54 -1.26
C ALA A 15 8.20 12.16 -2.12
N TYR A 16 8.99 11.17 -1.70
CA TYR A 16 10.19 10.75 -2.44
C TYR A 16 9.91 10.22 -3.86
N GLN A 17 8.69 9.71 -4.11
CA GLN A 17 8.31 9.14 -5.41
C GLN A 17 7.89 10.19 -6.45
N VAL A 18 7.55 11.42 -6.03
CA VAL A 18 7.03 12.46 -6.95
C VAL A 18 7.67 13.85 -6.80
N GLU A 19 8.08 14.25 -5.58
CA GLU A 19 8.48 15.64 -5.31
C GLU A 19 9.75 16.07 -6.05
N GLY A 20 10.80 15.25 -6.01
CA GLY A 20 12.15 15.71 -6.33
C GLY A 20 12.61 16.84 -5.41
N GLY A 21 13.50 17.68 -5.90
CA GLY A 21 14.02 18.83 -5.13
C GLY A 21 14.67 18.36 -3.82
N TRP A 22 15.48 17.30 -3.90
CA TRP A 22 15.95 16.56 -2.73
C TRP A 22 16.84 17.38 -1.80
N ALA A 23 17.71 18.23 -2.35
CA ALA A 23 18.53 19.19 -1.59
C ALA A 23 17.98 20.63 -1.67
N ALA A 24 16.73 20.81 -2.13
CA ALA A 24 16.13 22.13 -2.29
C ALA A 24 15.73 22.74 -0.94
N ASP A 25 15.88 24.07 -0.84
CA ASP A 25 15.43 24.90 0.28
C ASP A 25 15.77 24.36 1.68
N GLY A 26 16.94 23.75 1.84
CA GLY A 26 17.42 23.24 3.13
C GLY A 26 16.76 21.94 3.60
N ARG A 27 16.10 21.17 2.72
CA ARG A 27 15.73 19.77 2.98
C ARG A 27 16.98 18.95 3.36
N GLY A 28 16.88 18.15 4.42
CA GLY A 28 17.90 17.17 4.80
C GLY A 28 17.82 15.90 3.95
N PRO A 29 18.87 15.07 3.90
CA PRO A 29 18.81 13.78 3.22
C PRO A 29 17.88 12.81 3.98
N CYS A 30 17.09 12.05 3.23
CA CYS A 30 16.44 10.83 3.72
C CYS A 30 17.23 9.58 3.30
N VAL A 31 16.90 8.44 3.90
CA VAL A 31 17.54 7.15 3.62
C VAL A 31 17.55 6.77 2.15
N TRP A 32 16.57 7.22 1.35
CA TRP A 32 16.54 6.96 -0.09
C TRP A 32 17.49 7.83 -0.92
N ASP A 33 17.76 9.07 -0.49
CA ASP A 33 18.80 9.90 -1.12
C ASP A 33 20.15 9.17 -1.00
N THR A 34 20.53 8.85 0.25
CA THR A 34 21.75 8.10 0.57
C THR A 34 21.80 6.73 -0.13
N PHE A 35 20.70 5.96 -0.09
CA PHE A 35 20.66 4.64 -0.74
C PHE A 35 20.83 4.72 -2.26
N THR A 36 20.20 5.69 -2.93
CA THR A 36 20.28 5.79 -4.40
C THR A 36 21.56 6.45 -4.90
N HIS A 37 22.07 7.48 -4.23
CA HIS A 37 23.37 8.12 -4.56
C HIS A 37 24.56 7.18 -4.37
N GLN A 38 24.48 6.24 -3.42
CA GLN A 38 25.45 5.16 -3.23
C GLN A 38 25.45 4.14 -4.40
N GLY A 39 24.40 4.11 -5.23
CA GLY A 39 24.34 3.31 -6.46
C GLY A 39 24.49 1.79 -6.24
N GLY A 40 25.32 1.15 -7.06
CA GLY A 40 25.62 -0.28 -6.96
C GLY A 40 24.51 -1.20 -7.49
N GLU A 41 23.74 -0.75 -8.47
CA GLU A 41 22.71 -1.50 -9.21
C GLU A 41 21.51 -1.97 -8.36
N ARG A 42 21.47 -1.57 -7.08
CA ARG A 42 20.38 -1.79 -6.13
C ARG A 42 19.08 -1.05 -6.47
N VAL A 43 19.11 -0.08 -7.38
CA VAL A 43 17.91 0.45 -8.05
C VAL A 43 18.09 0.30 -9.55
N PHE A 44 16.98 0.07 -10.27
CA PHE A 44 16.97 -0.07 -11.71
C PHE A 44 17.75 1.06 -12.41
N GLN A 45 18.79 0.69 -13.16
CA GLN A 45 19.71 1.61 -13.85
C GLN A 45 20.39 2.68 -12.96
N ASN A 46 20.45 2.47 -11.64
CA ASN A 46 20.89 3.46 -10.66
C ASN A 46 20.08 4.78 -10.73
N GLN A 47 18.78 4.68 -11.02
CA GLN A 47 17.86 5.84 -10.99
C GLN A 47 17.67 6.32 -9.54
N THR A 48 17.40 7.63 -9.38
CA THR A 48 17.30 8.31 -8.09
C THR A 48 16.00 9.14 -8.01
N GLY A 49 15.63 9.56 -6.79
CA GLY A 49 14.48 10.45 -6.55
C GLY A 49 14.78 11.94 -6.72
N ASP A 50 16.00 12.33 -7.15
CA ASP A 50 16.48 13.73 -7.17
C ASP A 50 15.48 14.72 -7.80
N VAL A 51 14.86 14.27 -8.90
CA VAL A 51 13.84 15.02 -9.66
C VAL A 51 12.49 14.32 -9.61
N ALA A 52 12.43 12.98 -9.66
CA ALA A 52 11.19 12.21 -9.70
C ALA A 52 10.17 12.76 -10.74
N CYS A 53 8.96 13.13 -10.33
CA CYS A 53 7.98 13.83 -11.18
C CYS A 53 8.16 15.36 -11.18
N GLY A 54 8.97 15.90 -10.26
CA GLY A 54 9.21 17.33 -10.07
C GLY A 54 8.12 18.06 -9.29
N SER A 55 7.22 17.35 -8.59
CA SER A 55 6.04 17.94 -7.93
C SER A 55 6.37 19.04 -6.92
N TYR A 56 7.58 19.08 -6.33
CA TYR A 56 8.03 20.18 -5.49
C TYR A 56 8.02 21.53 -6.23
N THR A 57 8.30 21.50 -7.54
CA THR A 57 8.24 22.66 -8.45
C THR A 57 6.95 22.69 -9.28
N LEU A 58 6.34 21.53 -9.54
CA LEU A 58 5.25 21.34 -10.52
C LEU A 58 3.88 21.01 -9.90
N TRP A 59 3.68 21.21 -8.60
CA TRP A 59 2.41 20.97 -7.89
C TRP A 59 1.17 21.55 -8.61
N GLU A 60 1.29 22.71 -9.28
CA GLU A 60 0.16 23.30 -10.01
C GLU A 60 -0.27 22.49 -11.24
N GLU A 61 0.61 21.64 -11.81
CA GLU A 61 0.25 20.65 -12.83
C GLU A 61 -0.46 19.43 -12.21
N ASP A 62 0.02 18.93 -11.06
CA ASP A 62 -0.64 17.85 -10.32
C ASP A 62 -2.07 18.26 -9.92
N LEU A 63 -2.25 19.50 -9.46
CA LEU A 63 -3.57 20.08 -9.17
C LEU A 63 -4.49 20.12 -10.41
N LYS A 64 -3.95 20.39 -11.61
CA LYS A 64 -4.74 20.30 -12.86
C LYS A 64 -5.16 18.86 -13.14
N CYS A 65 -4.28 17.88 -12.96
CA CYS A 65 -4.61 16.46 -13.11
C CYS A 65 -5.68 16.00 -12.11
N ILE A 66 -5.54 16.36 -10.83
CA ILE A 66 -6.53 16.10 -9.76
C ILE A 66 -7.91 16.66 -10.13
N LYS A 67 -7.96 17.89 -10.66
CA LYS A 67 -9.20 18.54 -11.11
C LYS A 67 -9.79 17.92 -12.38
N GLN A 68 -8.96 17.54 -13.35
CA GLN A 68 -9.39 16.84 -14.57
C GLN A 68 -10.01 15.47 -14.28
N LEU A 69 -9.51 14.78 -13.26
CA LEU A 69 -10.06 13.50 -12.78
C LEU A 69 -11.31 13.65 -11.91
N GLY A 70 -11.65 14.87 -11.46
CA GLY A 70 -12.82 15.12 -10.60
C GLY A 70 -12.73 14.45 -9.22
N LEU A 71 -11.53 14.31 -8.66
CA LEU A 71 -11.31 13.62 -7.39
C LEU A 71 -11.98 14.34 -6.22
N THR A 72 -12.61 13.60 -5.30
CA THR A 72 -13.14 14.16 -4.05
C THR A 72 -12.13 14.11 -2.91
N HIS A 73 -11.09 13.29 -3.05
CA HIS A 73 -9.99 13.12 -2.09
C HIS A 73 -8.65 13.04 -2.82
N TYR A 74 -7.58 13.49 -2.19
CA TYR A 74 -6.21 13.26 -2.66
C TYR A 74 -5.33 12.82 -1.50
N ARG A 75 -4.56 11.75 -1.70
CA ARG A 75 -3.60 11.24 -0.71
C ARG A 75 -2.18 11.59 -1.14
N PHE A 76 -1.42 12.17 -0.21
CA PHE A 76 0.01 12.42 -0.37
C PHE A 76 0.72 12.16 0.96
N SER A 77 2.05 12.07 0.96
CA SER A 77 2.84 12.05 2.19
C SER A 77 3.59 13.35 2.41
N LEU A 78 3.86 13.66 3.67
CA LEU A 78 4.82 14.68 4.08
C LEU A 78 6.21 14.05 4.09
N SER A 79 7.23 14.74 3.58
CA SER A 79 8.61 14.31 3.79
C SER A 79 9.14 14.85 5.12
N TRP A 80 9.44 13.93 6.04
CA TRP A 80 10.00 14.25 7.35
C TRP A 80 11.27 15.08 7.20
N SER A 81 12.19 14.62 6.34
CA SER A 81 13.46 15.30 6.03
C SER A 81 13.31 16.67 5.35
N ARG A 82 12.19 16.94 4.65
CA ARG A 82 11.90 18.27 4.09
C ARG A 82 11.45 19.25 5.17
N LEU A 83 10.66 18.79 6.14
CA LEU A 83 10.10 19.60 7.23
C LEU A 83 11.09 19.81 8.38
N LEU A 84 11.74 18.73 8.82
CA LEU A 84 12.68 18.67 9.92
C LEU A 84 14.00 18.02 9.41
N PRO A 85 14.96 18.80 8.89
CA PRO A 85 16.15 18.28 8.21
C PRO A 85 17.05 17.33 9.01
N ASP A 86 17.15 17.49 10.33
CA ASP A 86 17.85 16.56 11.24
C ASP A 86 16.91 15.51 11.87
N GLY A 87 15.64 15.50 11.46
CA GLY A 87 14.56 14.70 12.02
C GLY A 87 13.89 15.28 13.27
N THR A 88 14.38 16.40 13.82
CA THR A 88 13.93 17.00 15.08
C THR A 88 13.31 18.38 14.88
N THR A 89 12.51 18.83 15.86
CA THR A 89 11.98 20.21 15.90
C THR A 89 13.03 21.25 16.35
N GLY A 90 14.32 20.89 16.40
CA GLY A 90 15.42 21.82 16.69
C GLY A 90 15.70 22.78 15.52
N PHE A 91 15.50 22.31 14.28
CA PHE A 91 15.51 23.15 13.08
C PHE A 91 14.30 22.82 12.20
N ILE A 92 13.42 23.81 12.02
CA ILE A 92 12.17 23.67 11.26
C ILE A 92 12.35 24.39 9.92
N ASN A 93 12.17 23.67 8.82
CA ASN A 93 12.23 24.24 7.48
C ASN A 93 10.89 24.90 7.09
N GLN A 94 10.85 26.23 7.16
CA GLN A 94 9.67 26.99 6.75
C GLN A 94 9.29 26.76 5.27
N LYS A 95 10.24 26.50 4.37
CA LYS A 95 9.91 26.23 2.95
C LYS A 95 9.23 24.89 2.75
N GLY A 96 9.58 23.88 3.55
CA GLY A 96 8.82 22.63 3.65
C GLY A 96 7.38 22.88 4.12
N ILE A 97 7.19 23.74 5.13
CA ILE A 97 5.84 24.12 5.61
C ILE A 97 5.06 24.88 4.54
N ASP A 98 5.66 25.89 3.90
CA ASP A 98 5.05 26.70 2.84
C ASP A 98 4.52 25.82 1.69
N TYR A 99 5.32 24.83 1.26
CA TYR A 99 4.98 23.89 0.20
C TYR A 99 3.76 23.02 0.56
N TYR A 100 3.75 22.35 1.71
CA TYR A 100 2.61 21.51 2.11
C TYR A 100 1.36 22.33 2.46
N ASN A 101 1.51 23.56 2.99
CA ASN A 101 0.38 24.47 3.14
C ASN A 101 -0.26 24.81 1.79
N LYS A 102 0.54 25.19 0.77
CA LYS A 102 0.01 25.43 -0.58
C LYS A 102 -0.74 24.22 -1.14
N ILE A 103 -0.21 23.00 -0.95
CA ILE A 103 -0.92 21.76 -1.34
C ILE A 103 -2.29 21.66 -0.65
N ILE A 104 -2.32 21.82 0.68
CA ILE A 104 -3.54 21.68 1.48
C ILE A 104 -4.58 22.74 1.13
N ASP A 105 -4.15 24.00 0.98
CA ASP A 105 -5.03 25.12 0.67
C ASP A 105 -5.56 25.04 -0.77
N ASP A 106 -4.71 24.73 -1.76
CA ASP A 106 -5.14 24.52 -3.15
C ASP A 106 -6.14 23.34 -3.26
N LEU A 107 -5.91 22.23 -2.56
CA LEU A 107 -6.85 21.10 -2.54
C LEU A 107 -8.21 21.53 -1.98
N LEU A 108 -8.24 22.17 -0.81
CA LEU A 108 -9.47 22.57 -0.13
C LEU A 108 -10.23 23.66 -0.89
N THR A 109 -9.53 24.65 -1.46
CA THR A 109 -10.13 25.67 -2.35
C THR A 109 -10.78 25.05 -3.59
N ASN A 110 -10.32 23.88 -4.04
CA ASN A 110 -10.91 23.14 -5.15
C ASN A 110 -11.87 22.01 -4.70
N GLY A 111 -12.25 21.95 -3.41
CA GLY A 111 -13.22 21.00 -2.87
C GLY A 111 -12.68 19.57 -2.66
N VAL A 112 -11.36 19.37 -2.76
CA VAL A 112 -10.70 18.07 -2.64
C VAL A 112 -10.25 17.86 -1.20
N THR A 113 -10.63 16.75 -0.57
CA THR A 113 -10.27 16.45 0.81
C THR A 113 -8.83 15.87 0.89
N PRO A 114 -7.89 16.51 1.61
CA PRO A 114 -6.55 15.96 1.81
C PRO A 114 -6.59 14.75 2.76
N VAL A 115 -5.86 13.69 2.40
CA VAL A 115 -5.59 12.50 3.23
C VAL A 115 -4.08 12.37 3.38
N VAL A 116 -3.53 12.77 4.52
CA VAL A 116 -2.09 12.98 4.66
C VAL A 116 -1.42 11.79 5.34
N ALA A 117 -0.40 11.23 4.69
CA ALA A 117 0.51 10.28 5.29
C ALA A 117 1.68 11.03 5.97
N ILE A 118 1.89 10.82 7.28
CA ILE A 118 2.94 11.50 8.04
C ILE A 118 4.32 10.96 7.64
N TYR A 119 4.44 9.64 7.42
CA TYR A 119 5.67 8.98 7.01
C TYR A 119 5.42 7.91 5.95
N HIS A 120 6.23 7.91 4.88
CA HIS A 120 6.15 6.95 3.78
C HIS A 120 7.57 6.52 3.33
N PHE A 121 8.20 5.69 4.15
CA PHE A 121 9.53 5.07 3.93
C PHE A 121 10.73 6.04 3.84
N ASP A 122 10.53 7.36 3.88
CA ASP A 122 11.54 8.40 3.64
C ASP A 122 12.14 8.98 4.93
N LEU A 123 12.72 8.12 5.78
CA LEU A 123 13.23 8.52 7.10
C LEU A 123 14.42 9.47 6.94
N PRO A 124 14.56 10.56 7.73
CA PRO A 124 15.76 11.39 7.72
C PRO A 124 17.01 10.55 8.02
N GLN A 125 18.07 10.67 7.23
CA GLN A 125 19.28 9.84 7.38
C GLN A 125 19.89 10.01 8.78
N ALA A 126 19.84 11.23 9.34
CA ALA A 126 20.30 11.52 10.70
C ALA A 126 19.58 10.72 11.81
N LEU A 127 18.38 10.17 11.57
CA LEU A 127 17.69 9.27 12.49
C LEU A 127 18.01 7.79 12.21
N GLU A 128 18.29 7.43 10.95
CA GLU A 128 18.78 6.11 10.59
C GLU A 128 20.19 5.86 11.15
N ASP A 129 21.06 6.87 11.12
CA ASP A 129 22.38 6.89 11.74
C ASP A 129 22.33 6.69 13.28
N GLN A 130 21.15 6.95 13.89
CA GLN A 130 20.85 6.70 15.31
C GLN A 130 20.20 5.32 15.54
N GLY A 131 20.20 4.44 14.54
CA GLY A 131 19.63 3.08 14.57
C GLY A 131 18.23 2.95 13.97
N GLY A 132 17.68 4.02 13.37
CA GLY A 132 16.44 3.97 12.59
C GLY A 132 15.28 3.29 13.32
N TRP A 133 14.50 2.48 12.60
CA TRP A 133 13.40 1.73 13.22
C TRP A 133 13.84 0.57 14.11
N LEU A 134 15.13 0.22 14.17
CA LEU A 134 15.65 -0.79 15.10
C LEU A 134 15.82 -0.22 16.53
N SER A 135 16.09 1.09 16.66
CA SER A 135 16.21 1.75 17.96
C SER A 135 14.85 2.15 18.55
N GLU A 136 14.64 1.96 19.86
CA GLU A 136 13.45 2.48 20.54
C GLU A 136 13.37 4.02 20.54
N THR A 137 14.49 4.74 20.34
CA THR A 137 14.50 6.21 20.29
C THR A 137 13.60 6.77 19.20
N ILE A 138 13.39 6.01 18.11
CA ILE A 138 12.52 6.37 16.99
C ILE A 138 11.06 6.60 17.41
N ILE A 139 10.61 5.93 18.48
CA ILE A 139 9.23 5.97 18.96
C ILE A 139 8.87 7.38 19.43
N GLU A 140 9.78 8.07 20.11
CA GLU A 140 9.58 9.46 20.53
C GLU A 140 9.96 10.47 19.44
N ALA A 141 10.93 10.17 18.57
CA ALA A 141 11.24 11.02 17.42
C ALA A 141 10.03 11.13 16.48
N PHE A 142 9.42 10.00 16.11
CA PHE A 142 8.22 9.95 15.28
C PHE A 142 7.02 10.58 16.00
N ASN A 143 6.86 10.37 17.31
CA ASN A 143 5.81 11.01 18.09
C ASN A 143 5.91 12.56 18.05
N LYS A 144 7.12 13.13 18.22
CA LYS A 144 7.35 14.58 18.12
C LYS A 144 7.09 15.11 16.71
N TYR A 145 7.55 14.40 15.68
CA TYR A 145 7.28 14.75 14.28
C TYR A 145 5.77 14.70 13.96
N ALA A 146 5.06 13.68 14.43
CA ALA A 146 3.61 13.58 14.29
C ALA A 146 2.89 14.74 15.02
N GLN A 147 3.27 15.06 16.26
CA GLN A 147 2.74 16.23 16.99
C GLN A 147 2.97 17.55 16.23
N PHE A 148 4.16 17.74 15.65
CA PHE A 148 4.46 18.89 14.79
C PHE A 148 3.54 18.92 13.55
N CYS A 149 3.36 17.80 12.83
CA CYS A 149 2.46 17.73 11.68
C CYS A 149 0.99 17.99 12.05
N PHE A 150 0.52 17.46 13.18
CA PHE A 150 -0.82 17.73 13.70
C PHE A 150 -1.00 19.20 14.06
N HIS A 151 -0.01 19.83 14.70
CA HIS A 151 -0.03 21.25 15.05
C HIS A 151 -0.05 22.16 13.81
N THR A 152 0.85 21.92 12.85
CA THR A 152 1.05 22.80 11.69
C THR A 152 -0.05 22.68 10.61
N PHE A 153 -0.67 21.51 10.45
CA PHE A 153 -1.59 21.24 9.34
C PHE A 153 -2.97 20.71 9.75
N GLY A 154 -3.15 20.28 11.00
CA GLY A 154 -4.39 19.63 11.47
C GLY A 154 -5.57 20.58 11.67
N ASP A 155 -5.36 21.88 11.57
CA ASP A 155 -6.41 22.90 11.45
C ASP A 155 -7.29 22.64 10.21
N ARG A 156 -6.66 22.22 9.10
CA ARG A 156 -7.29 21.90 7.81
C ARG A 156 -7.34 20.38 7.52
N VAL A 157 -6.29 19.63 7.84
CA VAL A 157 -6.20 18.18 7.56
C VAL A 157 -6.98 17.36 8.59
N LYS A 158 -7.94 16.55 8.11
CA LYS A 158 -8.87 15.76 8.96
C LYS A 158 -8.74 14.24 8.81
N LYS A 159 -7.87 13.75 7.93
CA LYS A 159 -7.67 12.32 7.67
C LYS A 159 -6.18 12.02 7.62
N TRP A 160 -5.68 11.34 8.65
CA TRP A 160 -4.27 11.08 8.86
C TRP A 160 -3.95 9.59 8.75
N ILE A 161 -2.90 9.28 7.98
CA ILE A 161 -2.21 8.00 8.01
C ILE A 161 -0.87 8.25 8.69
N THR A 162 -0.64 7.64 9.84
CA THR A 162 0.62 7.76 10.59
C THR A 162 1.79 7.18 9.81
N ILE A 163 1.70 5.89 9.47
CA ILE A 163 2.75 5.15 8.77
C ILE A 163 2.12 4.42 7.58
N ASN A 164 2.77 4.55 6.42
CA ASN A 164 2.47 3.74 5.25
C ASN A 164 3.13 2.35 5.37
N GLU A 165 2.34 1.28 5.19
CA GLU A 165 2.76 -0.13 5.13
C GLU A 165 3.93 -0.51 6.06
N PRO A 166 3.80 -0.35 7.39
CA PRO A 166 4.86 -0.73 8.32
C PRO A 166 5.20 -2.22 8.24
N ASN A 167 4.28 -3.06 7.75
CA ASN A 167 4.53 -4.47 7.43
C ASN A 167 5.44 -4.65 6.21
N THR A 168 5.22 -3.89 5.13
CA THR A 168 6.14 -3.83 3.98
C THR A 168 7.51 -3.29 4.40
N LEU A 169 7.54 -2.17 5.14
CA LEU A 169 8.78 -1.52 5.60
C LEU A 169 9.63 -2.44 6.47
N ALA A 170 9.04 -3.05 7.50
CA ALA A 170 9.77 -3.89 8.45
C ALA A 170 10.48 -5.05 7.75
N VAL A 171 9.79 -5.75 6.83
CA VAL A 171 10.38 -6.88 6.11
C VAL A 171 11.43 -6.40 5.09
N LEU A 172 11.13 -5.38 4.28
CA LEU A 172 11.99 -5.03 3.15
C LEU A 172 13.20 -4.17 3.50
N ALA A 173 13.07 -3.24 4.44
CA ALA A 173 14.19 -2.40 4.87
C ALA A 173 15.04 -3.08 5.95
N TYR A 174 14.40 -3.75 6.92
CA TYR A 174 15.06 -4.20 8.15
C TYR A 174 15.20 -5.71 8.32
N ASP A 175 14.44 -6.56 7.62
CA ASP A 175 14.75 -8.00 7.55
C ASP A 175 15.67 -8.27 6.35
N MET A 176 15.17 -8.00 5.14
CA MET A 176 15.80 -8.39 3.87
C MET A 176 16.85 -7.41 3.33
N GLY A 177 16.87 -6.14 3.78
CA GLY A 177 17.81 -5.12 3.28
C GLY A 177 17.64 -4.76 1.79
N ILE A 178 16.44 -4.95 1.23
CA ILE A 178 16.10 -4.59 -0.17
C ILE A 178 15.83 -3.09 -0.29
N PHE A 179 15.10 -2.53 0.68
CA PHE A 179 14.81 -1.11 0.75
C PHE A 179 15.86 -0.38 1.60
N ALA A 180 15.98 0.94 1.42
CA ALA A 180 16.79 1.79 2.27
C ALA A 180 16.45 1.57 3.77
N PRO A 181 17.45 1.40 4.67
CA PRO A 181 18.89 1.68 4.49
C PRO A 181 19.68 0.66 3.65
N GLY A 182 19.13 -0.52 3.36
CA GLY A 182 19.80 -1.54 2.55
C GLY A 182 20.68 -2.50 3.32
N VAL A 183 20.41 -2.70 4.62
CA VAL A 183 21.20 -3.56 5.52
C VAL A 183 20.34 -4.75 5.96
N PRO A 184 20.71 -6.00 5.61
CA PRO A 184 19.91 -7.17 5.98
C PRO A 184 20.15 -7.61 7.42
N HIS A 185 19.09 -7.77 8.20
CA HIS A 185 19.09 -8.35 9.54
C HIS A 185 18.13 -9.55 9.62
N ILE A 186 18.28 -10.46 8.65
CA ILE A 186 17.44 -11.63 8.36
C ILE A 186 16.89 -12.31 9.63
N GLY A 187 15.56 -12.40 9.74
CA GLY A 187 14.84 -13.08 10.81
C GLY A 187 14.85 -12.38 12.17
N SER A 188 15.31 -11.13 12.27
CA SER A 188 15.40 -10.40 13.55
C SER A 188 15.03 -8.92 13.42
N GLY A 189 15.67 -8.20 12.50
CA GLY A 189 15.44 -6.76 12.32
C GLY A 189 14.00 -6.45 11.88
N GLY A 190 13.37 -7.33 11.11
CA GLY A 190 11.96 -7.18 10.76
C GLY A 190 11.03 -7.21 11.98
N TYR A 191 11.29 -8.06 12.98
CA TYR A 191 10.47 -8.12 14.19
C TYR A 191 10.74 -6.94 15.13
N GLN A 192 11.99 -6.51 15.24
CA GLN A 192 12.39 -5.35 16.04
C GLN A 192 11.82 -4.04 15.46
N ALA A 193 11.95 -3.83 14.15
CA ALA A 193 11.36 -2.70 13.44
C ALA A 193 9.82 -2.71 13.56
N ALA A 194 9.18 -3.85 13.33
CA ALA A 194 7.72 -3.96 13.46
C ALA A 194 7.20 -3.61 14.87
N HIS A 195 7.91 -4.04 15.91
CA HIS A 195 7.59 -3.71 17.31
C HIS A 195 7.66 -2.20 17.57
N ASN A 196 8.74 -1.54 17.12
CA ASN A 196 8.91 -0.09 17.26
C ASN A 196 7.91 0.71 16.40
N LEU A 197 7.63 0.27 15.17
CA LEU A 197 6.62 0.88 14.28
C LEU A 197 5.21 0.87 14.92
N ILE A 198 4.82 -0.23 15.56
CA ILE A 198 3.53 -0.33 16.29
C ILE A 198 3.51 0.61 17.50
N LYS A 199 4.58 0.62 18.32
CA LYS A 199 4.71 1.51 19.49
C LYS A 199 4.70 3.00 19.09
N ALA A 200 5.35 3.36 18.00
CA ALA A 200 5.38 4.72 17.45
C ALA A 200 4.02 5.17 16.90
N HIS A 201 3.34 4.31 16.12
CA HIS A 201 1.98 4.54 15.66
C HIS A 201 1.03 4.81 16.85
N ALA A 202 0.99 3.89 17.82
CA ALA A 202 0.10 3.99 18.98
C ALA A 202 0.34 5.27 19.80
N ARG A 203 1.62 5.60 20.08
CA ARG A 203 2.01 6.83 20.79
C ARG A 203 1.58 8.09 20.03
N SER A 204 1.71 8.11 18.70
CA SER A 204 1.26 9.24 17.87
C SER A 204 -0.27 9.40 17.85
N TRP A 205 -1.04 8.30 17.92
CA TRP A 205 -2.50 8.35 18.06
C TRP A 205 -2.90 8.92 19.42
N HIS A 206 -2.27 8.51 20.52
CA HIS A 206 -2.55 9.07 21.86
C HIS A 206 -2.22 10.56 21.94
N SER A 207 -1.12 10.99 21.30
CA SER A 207 -0.81 12.41 21.12
C SER A 207 -1.89 13.15 20.33
N TYR A 208 -2.45 12.55 19.27
CA TYR A 208 -3.57 13.15 18.54
C TYR A 208 -4.83 13.27 19.41
N ASP A 209 -5.22 12.17 20.06
CA ASP A 209 -6.45 12.06 20.85
C ASP A 209 -6.46 13.08 22.01
N SER A 210 -5.38 13.12 22.78
CA SER A 210 -5.27 13.94 23.99
C SER A 210 -5.00 15.43 23.73
N LEU A 211 -4.25 15.78 22.68
CA LEU A 211 -3.80 17.16 22.44
C LEU A 211 -4.56 17.88 21.31
N PHE A 212 -5.03 17.16 20.28
CA PHE A 212 -5.50 17.78 19.03
C PHE A 212 -6.95 17.46 18.67
N ARG A 213 -7.42 16.22 18.91
CA ARG A 213 -8.71 15.72 18.39
C ARG A 213 -9.91 16.57 18.81
N LYS A 214 -9.92 17.06 20.06
CA LYS A 214 -11.02 17.88 20.62
C LYS A 214 -11.34 19.11 19.76
N GLU A 215 -10.30 19.78 19.25
CA GLU A 215 -10.41 21.00 18.46
C GLU A 215 -10.46 20.68 16.96
N GLN A 216 -9.53 19.84 16.50
CA GLN A 216 -9.34 19.56 15.09
C GLN A 216 -10.40 18.61 14.50
N LYS A 217 -10.94 17.68 15.31
CA LYS A 217 -12.01 16.72 14.98
C LYS A 217 -11.71 15.81 13.77
N GLY A 218 -10.44 15.56 13.50
CA GLY A 218 -9.98 14.62 12.48
C GLY A 218 -9.90 13.18 12.99
N MET A 219 -9.45 12.30 12.09
CA MET A 219 -9.26 10.86 12.31
C MET A 219 -7.83 10.42 11.95
N VAL A 220 -7.32 9.43 12.68
CA VAL A 220 -5.96 8.87 12.57
C VAL A 220 -6.01 7.34 12.42
N SER A 221 -5.15 6.82 11.55
CA SER A 221 -4.93 5.37 11.37
C SER A 221 -3.51 5.09 10.83
N LEU A 222 -3.27 3.88 10.34
CA LEU A 222 -2.10 3.44 9.57
C LEU A 222 -2.57 2.58 8.38
N SER A 223 -1.89 2.63 7.23
CA SER A 223 -2.34 1.91 6.03
C SER A 223 -1.56 0.61 5.83
N LEU A 224 -2.23 -0.53 5.97
CA LEU A 224 -1.60 -1.86 5.93
C LEU A 224 -1.65 -2.49 4.54
N PHE A 225 -0.51 -3.02 4.07
CA PHE A 225 -0.46 -3.84 2.86
C PHE A 225 -1.12 -5.20 3.09
N CYS A 226 -1.91 -5.69 2.12
CA CYS A 226 -2.26 -7.11 2.07
C CYS A 226 -2.55 -7.53 0.63
N CYS A 227 -1.81 -8.55 0.15
CA CYS A 227 -2.25 -9.34 -0.99
C CYS A 227 -3.17 -10.46 -0.49
N TRP A 228 -4.23 -10.79 -1.24
CA TRP A 228 -5.16 -11.83 -0.80
C TRP A 228 -4.60 -13.23 -1.11
N LEU A 229 -4.78 -14.18 -0.20
CA LEU A 229 -4.14 -15.49 -0.26
C LEU A 229 -5.17 -16.63 -0.34
N GLU A 230 -4.96 -17.55 -1.27
CA GLU A 230 -5.73 -18.80 -1.43
C GLU A 230 -4.80 -20.02 -1.35
N PRO A 231 -5.31 -21.21 -0.97
CA PRO A 231 -4.49 -22.41 -0.92
C PRO A 231 -4.14 -22.89 -2.34
N ALA A 232 -2.95 -23.46 -2.51
CA ALA A 232 -2.49 -24.01 -3.78
C ALA A 232 -3.32 -25.23 -4.23
N ASP A 233 -3.63 -26.15 -3.30
CA ASP A 233 -4.74 -27.11 -3.42
C ASP A 233 -5.84 -26.75 -2.41
N PRO A 234 -7.06 -26.36 -2.87
CA PRO A 234 -8.20 -26.11 -1.99
C PRO A 234 -8.58 -27.25 -1.04
N ASN A 235 -8.20 -28.50 -1.34
CA ASN A 235 -8.48 -29.69 -0.53
C ASN A 235 -7.35 -29.99 0.49
N SER A 236 -6.18 -29.37 0.33
CA SER A 236 -5.02 -29.55 1.19
C SER A 236 -5.18 -28.76 2.50
N VAL A 237 -5.50 -29.46 3.59
CA VAL A 237 -5.54 -28.86 4.94
C VAL A 237 -4.20 -28.16 5.29
N PRO A 238 -3.01 -28.71 4.99
CA PRO A 238 -1.75 -27.98 5.16
C PRO A 238 -1.70 -26.63 4.43
N ASP A 239 -2.23 -26.55 3.20
CA ASP A 239 -2.26 -25.30 2.43
C ASP A 239 -3.31 -24.32 2.99
N GLN A 240 -4.46 -24.81 3.45
CA GLN A 240 -5.45 -23.99 4.14
C GLN A 240 -4.91 -23.37 5.45
N GLU A 241 -4.16 -24.12 6.25
CA GLU A 241 -3.50 -23.57 7.45
C GLU A 241 -2.30 -22.68 7.10
N ALA A 242 -1.59 -22.96 5.99
CA ALA A 242 -0.55 -22.09 5.45
C ALA A 242 -1.08 -20.72 5.02
N VAL A 243 -2.26 -20.66 4.38
CA VAL A 243 -2.95 -19.40 4.05
C VAL A 243 -3.26 -18.60 5.31
N LYS A 244 -3.86 -19.23 6.33
CA LYS A 244 -4.17 -18.53 7.59
C LYS A 244 -2.91 -17.98 8.25
N ARG A 245 -1.84 -18.79 8.32
CA ARG A 245 -0.53 -18.38 8.85
C ARG A 245 0.05 -17.22 8.05
N ALA A 246 0.02 -17.28 6.73
CA ALA A 246 0.53 -16.22 5.86
C ALA A 246 -0.24 -14.89 6.04
N ILE A 247 -1.58 -14.92 6.07
CA ILE A 247 -2.39 -13.72 6.36
C ILE A 247 -2.09 -13.18 7.77
N SER A 248 -1.90 -14.05 8.76
CA SER A 248 -1.58 -13.60 10.12
C SER A 248 -0.17 -13.02 10.28
N PHE A 249 0.83 -13.47 9.50
CA PHE A 249 2.16 -12.84 9.45
C PHE A 249 2.15 -11.54 8.64
N GLN A 250 1.34 -11.44 7.58
CA GLN A 250 1.30 -10.26 6.70
C GLN A 250 0.44 -9.12 7.25
N LEU A 251 -0.78 -9.41 7.70
CA LEU A 251 -1.78 -8.42 8.09
C LEU A 251 -2.04 -8.42 9.61
N ASP A 252 -2.40 -9.56 10.19
CA ASP A 252 -2.80 -9.62 11.61
C ASP A 252 -1.65 -9.25 12.57
N PHE A 253 -0.39 -9.43 12.14
CA PHE A 253 0.81 -9.02 12.87
C PHE A 253 0.72 -7.58 13.36
N PHE A 254 0.22 -6.67 12.52
CA PHE A 254 0.00 -5.26 12.86
C PHE A 254 -1.46 -4.97 13.21
N ALA A 255 -2.41 -5.58 12.48
CA ALA A 255 -3.83 -5.31 12.68
C ALA A 255 -4.37 -5.81 14.03
N LYS A 256 -3.94 -6.98 14.54
CA LYS A 256 -4.46 -7.51 15.80
C LYS A 256 -4.04 -6.68 17.03
N PRO A 257 -2.76 -6.29 17.22
CA PRO A 257 -2.40 -5.40 18.31
C PRO A 257 -3.24 -4.12 18.31
N ILE A 258 -3.32 -3.44 17.17
CA ILE A 258 -3.93 -2.11 17.08
C ILE A 258 -5.46 -2.17 17.17
N PHE A 259 -6.12 -3.12 16.51
CA PHE A 259 -7.59 -3.13 16.40
C PHE A 259 -8.31 -4.10 17.37
N ILE A 260 -7.62 -5.00 18.08
CA ILE A 260 -8.27 -6.06 18.89
C ILE A 260 -7.88 -6.03 20.37
N ASP A 261 -6.61 -6.31 20.72
CA ASP A 261 -6.22 -6.60 22.11
C ASP A 261 -4.83 -6.10 22.55
N GLY A 262 -4.08 -5.40 21.70
CA GLY A 262 -2.74 -4.91 22.01
C GLY A 262 -1.60 -5.92 21.84
N ASP A 263 -1.90 -7.19 21.56
CA ASP A 263 -0.90 -8.28 21.49
C ASP A 263 -0.83 -8.89 20.08
N TYR A 264 0.29 -9.49 19.73
CA TYR A 264 0.48 -10.19 18.45
C TYR A 264 -0.46 -11.40 18.31
N PRO A 265 -0.69 -11.92 17.08
CA PRO A 265 -1.43 -13.17 16.88
C PRO A 265 -0.75 -14.34 17.60
N LYS A 266 -1.51 -15.11 18.39
CA LYS A 266 -0.98 -16.26 19.15
C LYS A 266 -0.22 -17.24 18.25
N LEU A 267 -0.73 -17.47 17.04
CA LEU A 267 -0.15 -18.34 16.02
C LEU A 267 1.22 -17.82 15.53
N VAL A 268 1.37 -16.51 15.32
CA VAL A 268 2.66 -15.87 14.97
C VAL A 268 3.65 -16.05 16.11
N LYS A 269 3.24 -15.76 17.35
CA LYS A 269 4.10 -15.91 18.54
C LYS A 269 4.58 -17.35 18.72
N SER A 270 3.69 -18.34 18.65
CA SER A 270 4.06 -19.76 18.77
C SER A 270 4.98 -20.22 17.65
N GLN A 271 4.79 -19.73 16.42
CA GLN A 271 5.60 -20.11 15.26
C GLN A 271 7.03 -19.58 15.39
N ILE A 272 7.21 -18.28 15.65
CA ILE A 272 8.54 -17.67 15.77
C ILE A 272 9.26 -18.20 17.02
N ALA A 273 8.57 -18.41 18.15
CA ALA A 273 9.18 -19.03 19.33
C ALA A 273 9.62 -20.49 19.07
N SER A 274 8.85 -21.26 18.29
CA SER A 274 9.22 -22.62 17.87
C SER A 274 10.49 -22.62 17.00
N MET A 275 10.56 -21.74 15.98
CA MET A 275 11.74 -21.65 15.12
C MET A 275 12.96 -21.09 15.84
N SER A 276 12.79 -20.05 16.68
CA SER A 276 13.85 -19.50 17.54
C SER A 276 14.47 -20.60 18.41
N LYS A 277 13.63 -21.48 19.01
CA LYS A 277 14.08 -22.64 19.77
C LYS A 277 14.79 -23.69 18.92
N LYS A 278 14.29 -24.02 17.71
CA LYS A 278 14.98 -24.93 16.77
C LYS A 278 16.37 -24.39 16.37
N GLN A 279 16.50 -23.07 16.26
CA GLN A 279 17.73 -22.35 15.92
C GLN A 279 18.68 -22.12 17.12
N GLY A 280 18.29 -22.54 18.33
CA GLY A 280 19.13 -22.43 19.53
C GLY A 280 19.12 -21.06 20.22
N TYR A 281 18.21 -20.14 19.87
CA TYR A 281 18.06 -18.89 20.61
C TYR A 281 17.51 -19.15 22.03
N PRO A 282 17.99 -18.41 23.06
CA PRO A 282 17.52 -18.57 24.43
C PRO A 282 16.09 -18.01 24.66
N SER A 283 15.61 -17.19 23.72
CA SER A 283 14.29 -16.54 23.73
C SER A 283 13.68 -16.51 22.33
N SER A 284 12.43 -16.06 22.21
CA SER A 284 11.82 -15.70 20.94
C SER A 284 12.62 -14.57 20.25
N ARG A 285 12.77 -14.64 18.92
CA ARG A 285 13.25 -13.53 18.07
C ARG A 285 12.21 -12.41 17.88
N LEU A 286 10.92 -12.71 18.10
CA LEU A 286 9.86 -11.71 18.21
C LEU A 286 9.83 -11.14 19.63
N PRO A 287 9.99 -9.81 19.84
CA PRO A 287 9.83 -9.18 21.14
C PRO A 287 8.40 -9.33 21.69
N GLU A 288 8.24 -9.34 23.01
CA GLU A 288 6.93 -9.37 23.66
C GLU A 288 6.53 -7.98 24.17
N PHE A 289 5.28 -7.57 23.94
CA PHE A 289 4.72 -6.37 24.57
C PHE A 289 4.46 -6.61 26.06
N THR A 290 4.73 -5.62 26.92
CA THR A 290 4.24 -5.64 28.32
C THR A 290 2.73 -5.45 28.39
N GLU A 291 2.11 -5.70 29.55
CA GLU A 291 0.67 -5.45 29.72
C GLU A 291 0.32 -3.96 29.61
N GLU A 292 1.26 -3.06 29.86
CA GLU A 292 1.11 -1.60 29.74
C GLU A 292 1.17 -1.20 28.27
N GLU A 293 2.10 -1.79 27.51
CA GLU A 293 2.19 -1.59 26.07
C GLU A 293 0.95 -2.13 25.34
N LYS A 294 0.44 -3.30 25.71
CA LYS A 294 -0.82 -3.83 25.15
C LYS A 294 -1.99 -2.88 25.39
N LYS A 295 -2.12 -2.33 26.60
CA LYS A 295 -3.15 -1.32 26.95
C LYS A 295 -2.97 -0.02 26.15
N MET A 296 -1.72 0.36 25.85
CA MET A 296 -1.39 1.55 25.06
C MET A 296 -1.63 1.36 23.55
N ILE A 297 -1.33 0.18 23.01
CA ILE A 297 -1.48 -0.14 21.57
C ILE A 297 -2.93 -0.45 21.18
N LYS A 298 -3.71 -1.04 22.09
CA LYS A 298 -5.09 -1.44 21.80
C LYS A 298 -5.99 -0.23 21.52
N GLY A 299 -6.59 -0.21 20.34
CA GLY A 299 -7.62 0.75 19.94
C GLY A 299 -7.10 2.01 19.25
N THR A 300 -5.81 2.08 18.89
CA THR A 300 -5.16 3.31 18.39
C THR A 300 -5.38 3.61 16.90
N ALA A 301 -6.55 3.29 16.37
CA ALA A 301 -6.93 3.63 15.01
C ALA A 301 -8.44 3.90 14.92
N ASP A 302 -8.84 4.92 14.15
CA ASP A 302 -10.24 5.35 14.05
C ASP A 302 -10.98 4.73 12.84
N PHE A 303 -10.21 4.26 11.86
CA PHE A 303 -10.68 3.63 10.62
C PHE A 303 -9.68 2.56 10.18
N PHE A 304 -10.11 1.51 9.48
CA PHE A 304 -9.18 0.55 8.88
C PHE A 304 -8.70 1.07 7.53
N ALA A 305 -7.39 1.23 7.34
CA ALA A 305 -6.80 1.60 6.05
C ALA A 305 -6.04 0.42 5.42
N VAL A 306 -6.38 0.09 4.17
CA VAL A 306 -5.85 -1.08 3.47
C VAL A 306 -5.27 -0.71 2.10
N GLN A 307 -4.19 -1.38 1.72
CA GLN A 307 -3.54 -1.27 0.41
C GLN A 307 -3.50 -2.66 -0.23
N TYR A 308 -4.09 -2.79 -1.42
CA TYR A 308 -4.30 -4.05 -2.12
C TYR A 308 -4.01 -3.90 -3.61
N TYR A 309 -3.24 -4.82 -4.18
CA TYR A 309 -2.89 -4.80 -5.60
C TYR A 309 -3.12 -6.15 -6.29
N THR A 310 -3.04 -7.28 -5.56
CA THR A 310 -2.92 -8.60 -6.17
C THR A 310 -3.26 -9.73 -5.19
N SER A 311 -3.32 -10.96 -5.69
CA SER A 311 -3.48 -12.18 -4.87
C SER A 311 -2.35 -13.20 -5.15
N ARG A 312 -2.21 -14.20 -4.29
CA ARG A 312 -1.30 -15.36 -4.47
C ARG A 312 -1.97 -16.67 -4.10
N LEU A 313 -1.48 -17.74 -4.71
CA LEU A 313 -1.64 -19.10 -4.21
C LEU A 313 -0.55 -19.38 -3.17
N VAL A 314 -0.88 -20.13 -2.13
CA VAL A 314 0.01 -20.46 -1.01
C VAL A 314 0.02 -21.97 -0.81
N LYS A 315 1.22 -22.56 -0.82
CA LYS A 315 1.47 -23.95 -0.48
C LYS A 315 2.28 -24.03 0.81
N HIS A 316 2.01 -25.00 1.68
CA HIS A 316 2.86 -25.24 2.84
C HIS A 316 4.26 -25.70 2.41
N GLN A 317 5.30 -25.10 3.00
CA GLN A 317 6.69 -25.52 2.86
C GLN A 317 7.35 -25.54 4.25
N GLU A 318 7.49 -26.72 4.83
CA GLU A 318 8.16 -26.92 6.13
C GLU A 318 9.62 -26.45 6.10
N ASN A 319 10.03 -25.67 7.10
CA ASN A 319 11.41 -25.24 7.32
C ASN A 319 12.22 -26.36 7.98
N LYS A 320 12.45 -27.44 7.23
CA LYS A 320 13.11 -28.68 7.68
C LYS A 320 14.54 -28.48 8.20
N LYS A 321 15.22 -27.43 7.74
CA LYS A 321 16.60 -27.09 8.13
C LYS A 321 16.68 -26.12 9.32
N GLY A 322 15.57 -25.48 9.70
CA GLY A 322 15.59 -24.36 10.65
C GLY A 322 16.26 -23.09 10.10
N GLU A 323 16.25 -22.88 8.78
CA GLU A 323 16.80 -21.68 8.14
C GLU A 323 16.22 -20.40 8.76
N LEU A 324 17.06 -19.38 8.95
CA LEU A 324 16.69 -18.11 9.57
C LEU A 324 16.13 -17.15 8.51
N GLY A 325 15.03 -16.45 8.85
CA GLY A 325 14.44 -15.40 8.02
C GLY A 325 12.94 -15.24 8.26
N PHE A 326 12.40 -14.03 8.04
CA PHE A 326 10.98 -13.75 8.25
C PHE A 326 10.08 -14.70 7.45
N LEU A 327 10.43 -14.97 6.18
CA LEU A 327 9.67 -15.83 5.27
C LEU A 327 9.75 -17.32 5.68
N GLN A 328 10.93 -17.76 6.13
CA GLN A 328 11.21 -19.11 6.61
C GLN A 328 10.40 -19.46 7.86
N ASP A 329 10.16 -18.48 8.74
CA ASP A 329 9.27 -18.65 9.89
C ASP A 329 7.80 -18.85 9.48
N VAL A 330 7.36 -18.30 8.33
CA VAL A 330 5.98 -18.51 7.83
C VAL A 330 5.78 -19.92 7.26
N GLU A 331 6.83 -20.67 6.92
CA GLU A 331 6.74 -22.04 6.37
C GLU A 331 5.77 -22.19 5.18
N ILE A 332 5.94 -21.33 4.17
CA ILE A 332 5.15 -21.31 2.93
C ILE A 332 6.02 -21.17 1.68
N LYS A 333 5.51 -21.64 0.55
CA LYS A 333 5.82 -21.05 -0.77
C LYS A 333 4.56 -20.37 -1.30
N PHE A 334 4.66 -19.11 -1.66
CA PHE A 334 3.61 -18.40 -2.40
C PHE A 334 3.99 -18.32 -3.88
N PHE A 335 3.00 -18.24 -4.77
CA PHE A 335 3.20 -18.07 -6.21
C PHE A 335 1.92 -17.56 -6.87
N SER A 336 2.00 -17.11 -8.12
CA SER A 336 0.82 -16.72 -8.90
C SER A 336 0.28 -17.89 -9.72
N ASN A 337 -1.03 -17.94 -9.94
CA ASN A 337 -1.60 -18.88 -10.90
C ASN A 337 -1.13 -18.49 -12.33
N PRO A 338 -0.58 -19.42 -13.15
CA PRO A 338 -0.10 -19.11 -14.50
C PRO A 338 -1.15 -18.54 -15.47
N SER A 339 -2.45 -18.66 -15.16
CA SER A 339 -3.54 -18.06 -15.94
C SER A 339 -3.80 -16.59 -15.62
N TRP A 340 -3.24 -16.04 -14.53
CA TRP A 340 -3.42 -14.65 -14.17
C TRP A 340 -2.48 -13.75 -14.99
N GLN A 341 -3.05 -12.75 -15.66
CA GLN A 341 -2.27 -11.71 -16.32
C GLN A 341 -1.70 -10.73 -15.27
N GLY A 342 -0.52 -10.18 -15.52
CA GLY A 342 0.12 -9.23 -14.61
C GLY A 342 1.37 -8.58 -15.20
N VAL A 343 1.89 -7.58 -14.49
CA VAL A 343 3.17 -6.92 -14.78
C VAL A 343 3.99 -6.89 -13.48
N GLY A 344 5.19 -7.47 -13.51
CA GLY A 344 5.96 -7.73 -12.30
C GLY A 344 5.19 -8.60 -11.31
N TRP A 345 5.09 -8.16 -10.06
CA TRP A 345 4.31 -8.82 -9.01
C TRP A 345 2.80 -8.51 -9.07
N ILE A 346 2.34 -7.54 -9.86
CA ILE A 346 0.93 -7.13 -9.87
C ILE A 346 0.16 -8.00 -10.86
N TYR A 347 -0.34 -9.13 -10.36
CA TYR A 347 -1.28 -9.99 -11.07
C TYR A 347 -2.70 -9.51 -10.84
N VAL A 348 -3.47 -9.37 -11.92
CA VAL A 348 -4.84 -8.87 -11.93
C VAL A 348 -5.79 -9.93 -11.37
N VAL A 349 -6.07 -9.85 -10.06
CA VAL A 349 -6.97 -10.80 -9.37
C VAL A 349 -8.09 -10.05 -8.65
N PRO A 350 -9.15 -9.61 -9.38
CA PRO A 350 -10.08 -8.61 -8.85
C PRO A 350 -11.01 -9.12 -7.75
N TRP A 351 -11.28 -10.43 -7.69
CA TRP A 351 -12.06 -11.01 -6.59
C TRP A 351 -11.30 -11.05 -5.25
N GLY A 352 -9.98 -10.87 -5.27
CA GLY A 352 -9.14 -10.88 -4.07
C GLY A 352 -9.46 -9.74 -3.10
N ILE A 353 -9.64 -8.51 -3.59
CA ILE A 353 -10.08 -7.40 -2.72
C ILE A 353 -11.43 -7.70 -2.07
N ARG A 354 -12.39 -8.28 -2.81
CA ARG A 354 -13.70 -8.66 -2.24
C ARG A 354 -13.55 -9.68 -1.12
N LYS A 355 -12.65 -10.68 -1.24
CA LYS A 355 -12.36 -11.65 -0.17
C LYS A 355 -11.62 -11.02 1.02
N LEU A 356 -10.64 -10.15 0.76
CA LEU A 356 -9.94 -9.38 1.80
C LEU A 356 -10.88 -8.49 2.62
N LEU A 357 -11.83 -7.78 1.97
CA LEU A 357 -12.82 -6.99 2.69
C LEU A 357 -13.80 -7.86 3.49
N LYS A 358 -14.16 -9.06 3.01
CA LYS A 358 -14.90 -10.05 3.82
C LYS A 358 -14.11 -10.45 5.07
N TYR A 359 -12.81 -10.68 4.93
CA TYR A 359 -11.91 -11.08 6.02
C TYR A 359 -11.80 -9.96 7.08
N ILE A 360 -11.51 -8.72 6.67
CA ILE A 360 -11.39 -7.56 7.56
C ILE A 360 -12.70 -7.33 8.37
N LYS A 361 -13.87 -7.48 7.75
CA LYS A 361 -15.16 -7.43 8.48
C LYS A 361 -15.35 -8.62 9.42
N LYS A 362 -14.96 -9.83 9.02
CA LYS A 362 -15.11 -11.06 9.84
C LYS A 362 -14.19 -11.09 11.06
N MET A 363 -12.98 -10.53 10.96
CA MET A 363 -11.98 -10.52 12.05
C MET A 363 -12.30 -9.53 13.17
N GLY A 364 -13.34 -8.70 13.04
CA GLY A 364 -13.74 -7.74 14.07
C GLY A 364 -12.96 -6.43 14.06
N PHE A 365 -11.98 -6.24 13.16
CA PHE A 365 -11.26 -4.96 13.03
C PHE A 365 -12.22 -3.77 12.80
N LEU A 366 -13.34 -4.01 12.11
CA LEU A 366 -14.40 -3.02 11.89
C LEU A 366 -15.47 -2.93 12.99
N SER A 367 -15.39 -3.74 14.07
CA SER A 367 -16.26 -3.58 15.25
C SER A 367 -15.75 -2.53 16.24
N VAL A 368 -14.45 -2.20 16.17
CA VAL A 368 -13.86 -1.03 16.82
C VAL A 368 -13.88 0.19 15.90
N THR A 369 -13.77 -0.01 14.58
CA THR A 369 -13.71 1.07 13.58
C THR A 369 -14.78 0.94 12.49
N PRO A 370 -15.87 1.73 12.50
CA PRO A 370 -16.98 1.56 11.54
C PRO A 370 -16.63 2.04 10.11
N HIS A 371 -15.43 2.55 9.89
CA HIS A 371 -14.97 3.13 8.63
C HIS A 371 -13.80 2.34 8.04
N LEU A 372 -13.88 2.10 6.73
CA LEU A 372 -12.86 1.45 5.92
C LEU A 372 -12.41 2.42 4.83
N LEU A 373 -11.11 2.60 4.67
CA LEU A 373 -10.50 3.37 3.57
C LEU A 373 -9.60 2.44 2.75
N MET A 374 -9.90 2.26 1.47
CA MET A 374 -8.94 1.71 0.52
C MET A 374 -7.97 2.84 0.16
N THR A 375 -6.75 2.80 0.71
CA THR A 375 -5.76 3.88 0.57
C THR A 375 -4.92 3.81 -0.70
N LEU A 376 -4.77 2.60 -1.28
CA LEU A 376 -4.18 2.38 -2.61
C LEU A 376 -4.74 1.07 -3.21
N SER A 377 -4.98 1.10 -4.52
CA SER A 377 -5.35 -0.06 -5.35
C SER A 377 -5.09 0.25 -6.81
N ALA A 378 -4.05 -0.34 -7.39
CA ALA A 378 -3.58 -0.02 -8.75
C ALA A 378 -3.32 -1.27 -9.59
N GLY A 379 -3.14 -1.06 -10.90
CA GLY A 379 -2.51 -1.99 -11.82
C GLY A 379 -1.32 -1.31 -12.48
N SER A 380 -0.33 -2.09 -12.92
CA SER A 380 0.90 -1.57 -13.53
C SER A 380 0.97 -1.84 -15.03
N ILE A 381 1.82 -1.08 -15.72
CA ILE A 381 2.07 -1.19 -17.16
C ILE A 381 3.53 -0.80 -17.44
N SER A 382 4.19 -1.52 -18.35
CA SER A 382 5.58 -1.17 -18.69
C SER A 382 5.65 0.11 -19.52
N ASP A 383 6.66 0.94 -19.28
CA ASP A 383 6.89 2.21 -19.98
C ASP A 383 6.94 2.04 -21.51
N ARG A 384 7.56 0.95 -21.98
CA ARG A 384 7.56 0.58 -23.40
C ARG A 384 6.15 0.44 -23.97
N HIS A 385 5.19 -0.03 -23.19
CA HIS A 385 3.80 -0.13 -23.62
C HIS A 385 3.05 1.21 -23.44
N PHE A 386 3.31 1.94 -22.35
CA PHE A 386 2.75 3.28 -22.11
C PHE A 386 3.09 4.26 -23.25
N ARG A 387 4.35 4.37 -23.66
CA ARG A 387 4.79 5.28 -24.74
C ARG A 387 4.26 4.91 -26.13
N ASN A 388 3.85 3.66 -26.35
CA ASN A 388 3.41 3.17 -27.67
C ASN A 388 1.89 2.98 -27.79
N CYS A 389 1.14 2.89 -26.68
CA CYS A 389 -0.31 2.69 -26.70
C CYS A 389 -1.07 3.91 -26.17
N SER A 390 -1.74 4.62 -27.08
CA SER A 390 -2.65 5.74 -26.77
C SER A 390 -3.91 5.35 -25.97
N LYS A 391 -4.08 4.06 -25.66
CA LYS A 391 -5.11 3.52 -24.75
C LYS A 391 -4.56 2.29 -23.99
N PRO A 392 -4.29 2.37 -22.67
CA PRO A 392 -3.83 1.23 -21.89
C PRO A 392 -5.02 0.33 -21.48
N SER A 393 -5.55 -0.43 -22.44
CA SER A 393 -6.79 -1.21 -22.27
C SER A 393 -6.77 -2.17 -21.07
N MET A 394 -5.69 -2.93 -20.89
CA MET A 394 -5.55 -3.89 -19.77
C MET A 394 -5.54 -3.19 -18.39
N LEU A 395 -5.00 -1.97 -18.31
CA LEU A 395 -5.01 -1.19 -17.07
C LEU A 395 -6.43 -0.70 -16.75
N ILE A 396 -7.12 -0.16 -17.76
CA ILE A 396 -8.53 0.27 -17.64
C ILE A 396 -9.42 -0.91 -17.24
N GLU A 397 -9.21 -2.07 -17.85
CA GLU A 397 -9.95 -3.31 -17.55
C GLU A 397 -9.65 -3.84 -16.13
N SER A 398 -8.39 -3.80 -15.69
CA SER A 398 -8.00 -4.14 -14.31
C SER A 398 -8.70 -3.22 -13.30
N ILE A 399 -8.63 -1.90 -13.50
CA ILE A 399 -9.27 -0.91 -12.63
C ILE A 399 -10.80 -1.14 -12.60
N PHE A 400 -11.42 -1.33 -13.77
CA PHE A 400 -12.87 -1.56 -13.87
C PHE A 400 -13.31 -2.85 -13.16
N LYS A 401 -12.56 -3.95 -13.29
CA LYS A 401 -12.85 -5.21 -12.58
C LYS A 401 -12.67 -5.08 -11.06
N HIS A 402 -11.66 -4.35 -10.59
CA HIS A 402 -11.49 -4.07 -9.15
C HIS A 402 -12.65 -3.22 -8.61
N ILE A 403 -13.07 -2.19 -9.36
CA ILE A 403 -14.23 -1.34 -9.06
C ILE A 403 -15.52 -2.18 -8.93
N LEU A 404 -15.78 -3.09 -9.88
CA LEU A 404 -16.94 -3.99 -9.82
C LEU A 404 -16.90 -4.93 -8.60
N CYS A 405 -15.71 -5.42 -8.22
CA CYS A 405 -15.56 -6.30 -7.06
C CYS A 405 -15.73 -5.55 -5.72
N GLY A 406 -15.34 -4.27 -5.66
CA GLY A 406 -15.62 -3.37 -4.54
C GLY A 406 -17.11 -3.00 -4.43
N LEU A 407 -17.77 -2.70 -5.55
CA LEU A 407 -19.22 -2.45 -5.62
C LEU A 407 -20.03 -3.60 -5.02
N PHE A 408 -19.75 -4.83 -5.46
CA PHE A 408 -20.46 -6.04 -5.02
C PHE A 408 -20.21 -6.42 -3.54
N TRP A 409 -19.23 -5.78 -2.89
CA TRP A 409 -19.08 -5.83 -1.44
C TRP A 409 -20.07 -4.88 -0.75
N ILE A 410 -20.13 -3.62 -1.21
CA ILE A 410 -20.98 -2.58 -0.61
C ILE A 410 -22.46 -3.00 -0.60
N THR A 411 -23.02 -3.39 -1.75
CA THR A 411 -24.46 -3.77 -1.86
C THR A 411 -24.83 -4.96 -0.97
N LEU A 412 -23.95 -5.96 -0.83
CA LEU A 412 -24.18 -7.12 0.05
C LEU A 412 -23.85 -6.86 1.52
N SER A 413 -23.25 -5.71 1.87
CA SER A 413 -22.74 -5.46 3.22
C SER A 413 -23.82 -5.04 4.24
N GLY A 414 -25.03 -4.72 3.76
CA GLY A 414 -26.19 -4.34 4.59
C GLY A 414 -26.34 -2.83 4.84
N THR A 415 -25.59 -1.97 4.14
CA THR A 415 -25.66 -0.49 4.30
C THR A 415 -26.79 0.17 3.51
N MET A 416 -27.82 -0.58 3.11
CA MET A 416 -29.02 -0.09 2.43
C MET A 416 -30.24 -0.65 3.16
N GLY A 417 -31.13 0.24 3.60
CA GLY A 417 -32.17 -0.07 4.59
C GLY A 417 -33.59 0.23 4.11
N THR A 418 -34.11 -0.58 3.19
CA THR A 418 -35.55 -0.78 2.93
C THR A 418 -35.78 -2.21 2.43
N ALA A 419 -37.02 -2.71 2.50
CA ALA A 419 -37.34 -4.11 2.20
C ALA A 419 -37.45 -4.41 0.68
N ASP A 420 -37.65 -3.40 -0.16
CA ASP A 420 -38.00 -3.58 -1.58
C ASP A 420 -36.86 -4.15 -2.45
N ASP A 421 -35.59 -3.94 -2.04
CA ASP A 421 -34.42 -4.49 -2.74
C ASP A 421 -34.38 -6.03 -2.76
N LEU A 422 -35.09 -6.69 -1.83
CA LEU A 422 -35.11 -8.16 -1.72
C LEU A 422 -35.78 -8.82 -2.94
N ALA A 423 -36.84 -8.20 -3.48
CA ALA A 423 -37.55 -8.72 -4.66
C ALA A 423 -36.64 -8.71 -5.91
N SER A 424 -35.96 -7.59 -6.15
CA SER A 424 -34.99 -7.43 -7.25
C SER A 424 -33.86 -8.45 -7.18
N SER A 425 -33.31 -8.69 -5.99
CA SER A 425 -32.21 -9.65 -5.80
C SER A 425 -32.59 -11.10 -6.13
N THR A 426 -33.85 -11.48 -5.92
CA THR A 426 -34.36 -12.85 -6.17
C THR A 426 -34.46 -13.14 -7.67
N LEU A 427 -34.84 -12.16 -8.49
CA LEU A 427 -34.91 -12.32 -9.95
C LEU A 427 -33.50 -12.43 -10.57
N ILE A 428 -32.56 -11.60 -10.09
CA ILE A 428 -31.16 -11.58 -10.53
C ILE A 428 -30.43 -12.90 -10.20
N LEU A 429 -30.76 -13.52 -9.06
CA LEU A 429 -30.22 -14.82 -8.65
C LEU A 429 -30.44 -15.91 -9.70
N LYS A 430 -31.60 -15.91 -10.38
CA LYS A 430 -31.92 -16.88 -11.42
C LYS A 430 -31.06 -16.69 -12.67
N THR A 431 -30.94 -15.45 -13.15
CA THR A 431 -30.15 -15.10 -14.34
C THR A 431 -28.65 -15.35 -14.20
N LEU A 432 -28.12 -15.43 -12.97
CA LEU A 432 -26.70 -15.74 -12.71
C LEU A 432 -26.42 -17.23 -12.48
N LEU A 433 -27.38 -18.00 -11.96
CA LEU A 433 -27.24 -19.47 -11.88
C LEU A 433 -27.17 -20.10 -13.28
N ASP A 434 -27.90 -19.54 -14.25
CA ASP A 434 -27.84 -19.93 -15.66
C ASP A 434 -26.46 -19.64 -16.33
N LEU A 435 -25.56 -18.90 -15.65
CA LEU A 435 -24.21 -18.58 -16.11
C LEU A 435 -23.07 -19.33 -15.38
N GLU A 436 -23.39 -20.15 -14.36
CA GLU A 436 -22.40 -20.92 -13.58
C GLU A 436 -22.50 -22.46 -13.76
N SER A 437 -23.29 -22.96 -14.72
CA SER A 437 -23.37 -24.41 -14.99
C SER A 437 -22.30 -24.89 -16.01
N PRO A 438 -21.50 -25.94 -15.70
CA PRO A 438 -20.40 -26.39 -16.56
C PRO A 438 -20.64 -27.76 -17.22
N THR A 439 -21.73 -27.95 -17.97
CA THR A 439 -22.00 -29.19 -18.74
C THR A 439 -22.74 -28.95 -20.06
N GLU A 440 -22.28 -29.66 -21.11
CA GLU A 440 -22.90 -29.88 -22.43
C GLU A 440 -23.13 -28.67 -23.37
N GLN A 441 -22.46 -28.70 -24.53
CA GLN A 441 -22.75 -27.85 -25.70
C GLN A 441 -23.57 -28.61 -26.75
N PRO A 442 -24.68 -28.05 -27.26
CA PRO A 442 -25.28 -28.47 -28.52
C PRO A 442 -24.67 -27.71 -29.73
N GLU A 443 -24.30 -28.41 -30.79
CA GLU A 443 -23.77 -27.81 -32.03
C GLU A 443 -24.87 -27.14 -32.90
N SER A 444 -25.38 -25.97 -32.52
CA SER A 444 -26.48 -25.33 -33.30
C SER A 444 -26.52 -23.80 -33.40
N MET A 445 -25.42 -23.07 -33.15
CA MET A 445 -25.38 -21.61 -33.42
C MET A 445 -24.08 -21.10 -34.06
N ARG A 446 -23.90 -21.37 -35.36
CA ARG A 446 -23.04 -20.57 -36.26
C ARG A 446 -23.92 -19.58 -37.06
N ARG A 447 -23.41 -18.36 -37.26
CA ARG A 447 -23.97 -17.22 -38.05
C ARG A 447 -24.90 -16.23 -37.32
N SER A 448 -24.31 -15.21 -36.72
CA SER A 448 -24.80 -13.81 -36.77
C SER A 448 -23.77 -12.85 -36.16
N SER A 449 -22.86 -12.32 -36.98
CA SER A 449 -21.86 -11.33 -36.55
C SER A 449 -21.66 -10.25 -37.61
N GLU A 450 -22.67 -9.39 -37.78
CA GLU A 450 -22.59 -8.25 -38.69
C GLU A 450 -22.42 -6.93 -37.94
N THR A 451 -21.58 -6.08 -38.53
CA THR A 451 -21.05 -4.82 -38.01
C THR A 451 -22.07 -3.71 -37.82
N MET A 452 -22.03 -3.03 -36.67
CA MET A 452 -22.17 -1.57 -36.59
C MET A 452 -21.00 -1.03 -35.74
N ALA A 453 -20.03 -0.30 -36.28
CA ALA A 453 -20.08 1.01 -36.96
C ALA A 453 -19.96 2.21 -36.00
N TRP A 454 -18.72 2.46 -35.53
CA TRP A 454 -18.31 3.80 -35.08
C TRP A 454 -17.57 4.50 -36.22
N LYS A 455 -18.08 5.64 -36.67
CA LYS A 455 -17.44 6.56 -37.62
C LYS A 455 -17.73 8.01 -37.23
N ASN A 456 -16.92 8.92 -37.77
CA ASN A 456 -17.06 10.38 -37.69
C ASN A 456 -16.78 11.00 -36.31
N LEU A 457 -15.51 11.28 -36.05
CA LEU A 457 -15.03 12.63 -35.74
C LEU A 457 -13.64 12.79 -36.39
N SER A 458 -13.29 14.00 -36.85
CA SER A 458 -12.28 14.22 -37.89
C SER A 458 -10.84 14.42 -37.38
N ARG A 459 -9.88 14.20 -38.29
CA ARG A 459 -8.46 14.62 -38.19
C ARG A 459 -8.13 15.47 -39.41
N GLU A 460 -7.58 16.67 -39.21
CA GLU A 460 -6.78 17.42 -40.21
C GLU A 460 -6.09 18.62 -39.52
N ASP A 461 -4.86 19.02 -39.87
CA ASP A 461 -3.85 18.41 -40.78
C ASP A 461 -3.03 17.31 -40.04
N ALA A 462 -1.78 17.43 -39.53
CA ALA A 462 -0.76 18.48 -39.57
C ALA A 462 0.66 17.90 -39.83
N TRP A 463 1.18 18.15 -41.05
CA TRP A 463 2.60 18.26 -41.46
C TRP A 463 3.64 17.33 -40.77
N LYS A 464 4.14 16.27 -41.43
CA LYS A 464 5.16 16.24 -42.54
C LYS A 464 6.62 16.50 -42.11
N MET A 465 7.44 15.44 -41.99
CA MET A 465 8.48 15.09 -42.99
C MET A 465 9.19 13.73 -42.73
N SER A 466 9.95 13.30 -43.75
CA SER A 466 10.43 11.94 -44.07
C SER A 466 11.57 11.35 -43.20
N PRO A 467 11.87 10.03 -43.27
CA PRO A 467 12.78 9.35 -42.34
C PRO A 467 14.27 9.37 -42.74
N GLY A 468 15.15 9.44 -41.74
CA GLY A 468 16.61 9.22 -41.84
C GLY A 468 17.04 7.86 -41.27
N LYS A 469 18.15 7.30 -41.75
CA LYS A 469 18.63 5.94 -41.41
C LYS A 469 19.54 5.91 -40.18
N GLY A 470 19.46 4.81 -39.42
CA GLY A 470 20.64 4.16 -38.84
C GLY A 470 21.03 4.53 -37.41
N ALA A 471 20.36 3.93 -36.43
CA ALA A 471 20.90 3.77 -35.07
C ALA A 471 20.55 2.39 -34.52
N SER A 472 21.55 1.60 -34.15
CA SER A 472 21.37 0.31 -33.48
C SER A 472 21.11 0.51 -31.99
N VAL A 473 19.86 0.82 -31.63
CA VAL A 473 19.47 1.03 -30.23
C VAL A 473 19.31 -0.33 -29.53
N SER A 474 20.18 -0.62 -28.57
CA SER A 474 19.98 -1.72 -27.64
C SER A 474 18.78 -1.38 -26.74
N GLY A 475 17.67 -2.11 -26.93
CA GLY A 475 16.37 -1.80 -26.32
C GLY A 475 16.32 -2.03 -24.81
N LYS A 476 16.88 -1.11 -24.04
CA LYS A 476 16.80 -1.08 -22.58
C LYS A 476 15.47 -0.47 -22.10
N GLU A 477 15.04 -0.91 -20.93
CA GLU A 477 13.77 -0.52 -20.31
C GLU A 477 13.94 0.70 -19.40
N ILE A 478 12.84 1.35 -19.03
CA ILE A 478 12.72 2.44 -18.05
C ILE A 478 11.37 2.20 -17.33
N TYR A 479 11.18 2.74 -16.12
CA TYR A 479 9.95 2.62 -15.34
C TYR A 479 9.64 3.96 -14.63
N PHE A 480 8.38 4.20 -14.31
CA PHE A 480 7.90 5.35 -13.53
C PHE A 480 6.64 4.95 -12.74
N GLY A 481 6.41 5.58 -11.58
CA GLY A 481 5.29 5.27 -10.68
C GLY A 481 5.65 4.24 -9.59
N ASP A 482 4.65 3.91 -8.75
CA ASP A 482 4.77 3.11 -7.51
C ASP A 482 5.55 1.80 -7.64
N ASP A 483 5.50 1.20 -8.83
CA ASP A 483 6.09 -0.09 -9.11
C ASP A 483 7.60 -0.18 -8.88
N LEU A 484 8.35 0.91 -9.09
CA LEU A 484 9.82 0.86 -9.22
C LEU A 484 10.53 0.15 -8.05
N LEU A 485 10.08 0.39 -6.82
CA LEU A 485 10.62 -0.25 -5.61
C LEU A 485 10.01 -1.63 -5.36
N GLN A 486 8.68 -1.78 -5.52
CA GLN A 486 8.00 -3.06 -5.29
C GLN A 486 8.29 -4.11 -6.40
N LEU A 487 8.85 -3.70 -7.54
CA LEU A 487 9.31 -4.57 -8.63
C LEU A 487 10.54 -5.42 -8.30
N GLN A 488 11.46 -4.96 -7.46
CA GLN A 488 12.61 -5.80 -7.05
C GLN A 488 12.19 -6.83 -6.00
N VAL A 489 11.25 -6.44 -5.13
CA VAL A 489 10.55 -7.34 -4.20
C VAL A 489 9.87 -8.47 -4.98
N ALA A 490 9.31 -8.17 -6.17
CA ALA A 490 8.71 -9.19 -7.04
C ALA A 490 9.66 -10.35 -7.37
N SER A 491 10.84 -10.03 -7.93
CA SER A 491 11.82 -11.02 -8.39
C SER A 491 12.39 -11.80 -7.21
N LEU A 492 12.83 -11.12 -6.16
CA LEU A 492 13.36 -11.79 -4.96
C LEU A 492 12.32 -12.68 -4.25
N LEU A 493 11.02 -12.43 -4.45
CA LEU A 493 9.94 -13.30 -3.99
C LEU A 493 9.53 -14.39 -5.00
N THR A 494 9.88 -14.31 -6.29
CA THR A 494 9.65 -15.41 -7.26
C THR A 494 10.85 -16.34 -7.45
N ASP A 495 12.06 -15.84 -7.19
CA ASP A 495 13.33 -16.54 -7.38
C ASP A 495 13.84 -17.27 -6.10
N LEU A 496 13.02 -17.27 -5.04
CA LEU A 496 13.14 -18.08 -3.81
C LEU A 496 11.99 -19.09 -3.70
#